data_AF-A0A9W7B5F4-F1
#
_entry.id   AF-A0A9W7B5F4-F1
#
_cell.length_a   1.000
_cell.length_b   1.000
_cell.length_c   1.000
_cell.angle_alpha   90.00
_cell.angle_beta   90.00
_cell.angle_gamma   90.00
#
_symmetry.space_group_name_H-M   'P 1'
#
loop_
_entity.id
_entity.type
_entity.pdbx_description
1 polymer ?
#
loop_
_entity_poly.entity_id
_entity_poly.type
_entity_poly.pdbx_seq_one_letter_code
_entity_poly.pdbx_strand_id
1 'polypeptide(L)'
;MRYLVFFAGFFGFVMTVQATEAALASVNTSTDFQPVKTIATGGIFAYSRNPIYAMGALYLSPCIMIALNSLYLVFTMSIMVVYLVFIVIPTEEEFLSRQIGAPYLSYLEKAPRYLPSAVLGFLVFTFAAHLFEFYAKNHLFKTGEQKNTSMLTHFLMTFVWGVAYWMPFEKEAEENAEEKKKN
;
A
#
# COMPACT_ATOMS: atom_id res chain seq x y z
N MET A 1 13.56 -14.12 4.08
CA MET A 1 12.30 -13.40 3.80
C MET A 1 12.33 -11.92 4.18
N ARG A 2 12.73 -11.54 5.39
CA ARG A 2 12.77 -10.13 5.87
C ARG A 2 13.60 -9.17 4.99
N TYR A 3 14.79 -9.57 4.56
CA TYR A 3 15.63 -8.75 3.67
C TYR A 3 15.11 -8.67 2.23
N LEU A 4 14.35 -9.68 1.76
CA LEU A 4 13.73 -9.63 0.43
C LEU A 4 12.68 -8.52 0.37
N VAL A 5 11.90 -8.33 1.45
CA VAL A 5 10.94 -7.23 1.59
C VAL A 5 11.65 -5.88 1.53
N PHE A 6 12.81 -5.75 2.18
CA PHE A 6 13.63 -4.55 2.08
C PHE A 6 14.10 -4.29 0.64
N PHE A 7 14.69 -5.28 -0.02
CA PHE A 7 15.20 -5.09 -1.39
C PHE A 7 14.08 -4.78 -2.39
N ALA A 8 12.91 -5.42 -2.27
CA ALA A 8 11.73 -5.08 -3.06
C ALA A 8 11.25 -3.64 -2.79
N GLY A 9 11.19 -3.26 -1.50
CA GLY A 9 10.90 -1.90 -1.05
C GLY A 9 11.82 -0.85 -1.67
N PHE A 10 13.12 -1.09 -1.54
CA PHE A 10 14.18 -0.21 -2.02
C PHE A 10 14.19 -0.11 -3.55
N PHE A 11 14.04 -1.24 -4.25
CA PHE A 11 13.92 -1.26 -5.70
C PHE A 11 12.73 -0.43 -6.18
N GLY A 12 11.56 -0.62 -5.57
CA GLY A 12 10.37 0.19 -5.88
C GLY A 12 10.61 1.68 -5.66
N PHE A 13 11.27 2.06 -4.55
CA PHE A 13 11.62 3.45 -4.28
C PHE A 13 12.58 4.04 -5.32
N VAL A 14 13.63 3.30 -5.71
CA VAL A 14 14.56 3.74 -6.76
C VAL A 14 13.85 3.94 -8.09
N MET A 15 12.94 3.03 -8.48
CA MET A 15 12.14 3.19 -9.69
C MET A 15 11.25 4.44 -9.64
N THR A 16 10.66 4.74 -8.47
CA THR A 16 9.89 5.96 -8.25
C THR A 16 10.75 7.21 -8.39
N VAL A 17 11.98 7.22 -7.85
CA VAL A 17 12.91 8.35 -8.00
C VAL A 17 13.25 8.57 -9.48
N GLN A 18 13.64 7.52 -10.20
CA GLN A 18 13.97 7.62 -11.63
C GLN A 18 12.77 8.11 -12.47
N ALA A 19 11.57 7.61 -12.19
CA ALA A 19 10.35 8.06 -12.86
C ALA A 19 10.01 9.53 -12.55
N THR A 20 10.32 9.98 -11.33
CA THR A 20 10.14 11.37 -10.91
C THR A 20 11.11 12.29 -11.64
N GLU A 21 12.39 11.93 -11.67
CA GLU A 21 13.42 12.67 -12.41
C GLU A 21 13.11 12.75 -13.90
N ALA A 22 12.71 11.64 -14.52
CA ALA A 22 12.31 11.61 -15.92
C ALA A 22 11.10 12.52 -16.20
N ALA A 23 10.10 12.53 -15.32
CA ALA A 23 8.93 13.39 -15.47
C ALA A 23 9.28 14.88 -15.31
N LEU A 24 10.14 15.24 -14.36
CA LEU A 24 10.61 16.61 -14.17
C LEU A 24 11.45 17.07 -15.38
N ALA A 25 12.37 16.24 -15.85
CA ALA A 25 13.20 16.52 -17.01
C ALA A 25 12.36 16.78 -18.28
N SER A 26 11.23 16.07 -18.44
CA SER A 26 10.33 16.25 -19.59
C SER A 26 9.72 17.66 -19.70
N VAL A 27 9.70 18.42 -18.60
CA VAL A 27 9.20 19.81 -18.55
C VAL A 27 10.30 20.84 -18.29
N ASN A 28 11.58 20.44 -18.44
CA ASN A 28 12.76 21.26 -18.16
C ASN A 28 12.83 21.80 -16.72
N THR A 29 12.36 21.01 -15.76
CA THR A 29 12.51 21.25 -14.32
C THR A 29 13.40 20.17 -13.70
N SER A 30 14.06 20.49 -12.60
CA SER A 30 14.83 19.54 -11.79
C SER A 30 14.40 19.63 -10.32
N THR A 31 14.90 18.71 -9.49
CA THR A 31 14.75 18.72 -8.03
C THR A 31 15.71 19.70 -7.33
N ASP A 32 16.32 20.63 -8.07
CA ASP A 32 17.25 21.59 -7.49
C ASP A 32 16.50 22.66 -6.70
N PHE A 33 17.18 23.31 -5.76
CA PHE A 33 16.65 24.47 -5.01
C PHE A 33 16.51 25.74 -5.86
N GLN A 34 16.26 25.59 -7.16
CA GLN A 34 16.03 26.68 -8.10
C GLN A 34 14.53 27.01 -8.16
N PRO A 35 14.17 28.24 -8.54
CA PRO A 35 12.77 28.59 -8.73
C PRO A 35 12.12 27.70 -9.80
N VAL A 36 11.20 26.83 -9.36
CA VAL A 36 10.31 26.05 -10.24
C VAL A 36 9.54 26.99 -11.18
N LYS A 37 9.77 26.85 -12.50
CA LYS A 37 9.10 27.65 -13.54
C LYS A 37 7.95 26.91 -14.19
N THR A 38 8.03 25.58 -14.24
CA THR A 38 7.07 24.69 -14.89
C THR A 38 6.79 23.50 -13.99
N ILE A 39 5.54 23.05 -13.99
CA ILE A 39 5.13 21.88 -13.22
C ILE A 39 5.04 20.64 -14.11
N ALA A 40 5.58 19.52 -13.62
CA ALA A 40 5.32 18.21 -14.17
C ALA A 40 3.97 17.68 -13.64
N THR A 41 3.05 17.39 -14.55
CA THR A 41 1.72 16.82 -14.22
C THR A 41 1.49 15.45 -14.86
N GLY A 42 2.40 15.03 -15.75
CA GLY A 42 2.37 13.73 -16.44
C GLY A 42 3.26 12.68 -15.77
N GLY A 43 3.27 11.48 -16.35
CA GLY A 43 4.06 10.37 -15.83
C GLY A 43 3.64 10.00 -14.40
N ILE A 44 4.62 9.87 -13.50
CA ILE A 44 4.34 9.49 -12.11
C ILE A 44 3.51 10.53 -11.34
N PHE A 45 3.61 11.81 -11.73
CA PHE A 45 2.85 12.92 -11.13
C PHE A 45 1.35 12.89 -11.45
N ALA A 46 0.93 12.16 -12.49
CA ALA A 46 -0.49 11.95 -12.77
C ALA A 46 -1.17 11.06 -11.71
N TYR A 47 -0.40 10.22 -11.02
CA TYR A 47 -0.90 9.27 -10.01
C TYR A 47 -0.77 9.78 -8.59
N SER A 48 0.17 10.68 -8.33
CA SER A 48 0.42 11.26 -7.02
C SER A 48 1.13 12.59 -7.17
N ARG A 49 0.70 13.59 -6.41
CA ARG A 49 1.40 14.89 -6.36
C ARG A 49 2.73 14.81 -5.65
N ASN A 50 2.89 13.80 -4.78
CA ASN A 50 4.06 13.62 -3.92
C ASN A 50 4.58 12.18 -4.02
N PRO A 51 4.99 11.70 -5.21
CA PRO A 51 5.25 10.28 -5.45
C PRO A 51 6.41 9.73 -4.62
N ILE A 52 7.49 10.50 -4.44
CA ILE A 52 8.63 10.12 -3.59
C ILE A 52 8.20 10.00 -2.13
N TYR A 53 7.45 10.97 -1.60
CA TYR A 53 6.96 10.92 -0.23
C TYR A 53 5.99 9.76 -0.01
N ALA A 54 5.07 9.52 -0.95
CA ALA A 54 4.14 8.39 -0.89
C ALA A 54 4.90 7.06 -0.86
N MET A 55 5.85 6.84 -1.79
CA MET A 55 6.62 5.59 -1.85
C MET A 55 7.57 5.43 -0.67
N GLY A 56 8.23 6.50 -0.24
CA GLY A 56 9.12 6.51 0.92
C GLY A 56 8.36 6.21 2.22
N ALA A 57 7.33 7.01 2.51
CA ALA A 57 6.60 6.95 3.77
C ALA A 57 5.65 5.74 3.88
N LEU A 58 4.92 5.41 2.80
CA LEU A 58 3.86 4.39 2.86
C LEU A 58 4.33 3.00 2.44
N TYR A 59 5.47 2.87 1.75
CA TYR A 59 5.96 1.58 1.26
C TYR A 59 7.35 1.24 1.80
N LEU A 60 8.36 2.07 1.53
CA LEU A 60 9.74 1.78 1.94
C LEU A 60 9.92 1.75 3.46
N SER A 61 9.34 2.71 4.19
CA SER A 61 9.41 2.74 5.66
C SER A 61 8.89 1.44 6.31
N PRO A 62 7.70 0.92 5.97
CA PRO A 62 7.27 -0.41 6.39
C PRO A 62 8.25 -1.54 6.06
N CYS A 63 8.81 -1.56 4.85
CA CYS A 63 9.80 -2.56 4.46
C CYS A 63 11.03 -2.53 5.37
N ILE A 64 11.54 -1.34 5.71
CA ILE A 64 12.67 -1.16 6.63
C ILE A 64 12.31 -1.63 8.05
N MET A 65 11.13 -1.26 8.54
CA MET A 65 10.65 -1.65 9.87
C MET A 65 10.55 -3.18 10.02
N ILE A 66 9.99 -3.87 9.02
CA ILE A 66 9.89 -5.34 8.97
C ILE A 66 11.27 -5.98 8.86
N ALA A 67 12.15 -5.41 8.05
CA ALA A 67 13.49 -5.95 7.84
C ALA A 67 14.33 -5.90 9.12
N LEU A 68 14.22 -4.81 9.89
CA LEU A 68 15.04 -4.59 11.08
C LEU A 68 14.39 -5.07 12.39
N ASN A 69 13.07 -5.26 12.43
CA ASN A 69 12.31 -5.78 13.58
C ASN A 69 12.66 -5.08 14.90
N SER A 70 12.63 -3.75 14.89
CA SER A 70 12.94 -2.92 16.06
C SER A 70 11.79 -1.96 16.33
N LEU A 71 11.22 -2.04 17.52
CA LEU A 71 10.16 -1.12 17.97
C LEU A 71 10.64 0.33 18.03
N TYR A 72 11.92 0.55 18.35
CA TYR A 72 12.53 1.87 18.31
C TYR A 72 12.50 2.47 16.90
N LEU A 73 12.79 1.65 15.88
CA LEU A 73 12.68 2.08 14.49
C LEU A 73 11.24 2.32 14.06
N VAL A 74 10.30 1.51 14.54
CA VAL A 74 8.87 1.77 14.29
C VAL A 74 8.47 3.14 14.82
N PHE A 75 8.85 3.45 16.06
CA PHE A 75 8.52 4.72 16.70
C PHE A 75 9.15 5.91 15.96
N THR A 76 10.46 5.87 15.72
CA THR A 76 11.19 6.96 15.06
C THR A 76 10.75 7.18 13.62
N MET A 77 10.53 6.12 12.84
CA MET A 77 10.01 6.24 11.47
C MET A 77 8.57 6.73 11.43
N SER A 78 7.73 6.33 12.39
CA SER A 78 6.36 6.85 12.48
C SER A 78 6.34 8.35 12.74
N ILE A 79 7.21 8.86 13.63
CA ILE A 79 7.37 10.30 13.85
C ILE A 79 7.81 11.00 12.57
N MET A 80 8.78 10.43 11.83
CA MET A 80 9.23 10.99 10.56
C MET A 80 8.09 11.05 9.54
N VAL A 81 7.29 9.99 9.40
CA VAL A 81 6.13 9.96 8.50
C VAL A 81 5.11 11.04 8.88
N VAL A 82 4.81 11.20 10.17
CA VAL A 82 3.93 12.27 10.68
C VAL A 82 4.50 13.65 10.32
N TYR A 83 5.79 13.88 10.55
CA TYR A 83 6.45 15.14 10.19
C TYR A 83 6.31 15.44 8.69
N LEU A 84 6.55 14.45 7.82
CA LEU A 84 6.43 14.62 6.37
C LEU A 84 4.99 14.93 5.95
N VAL A 85 4.02 14.18 6.47
CA VAL A 85 2.59 14.25 6.08
C VAL A 85 1.92 15.54 6.56
N PHE A 86 2.25 16.00 7.76
CA PHE A 86 1.56 17.13 8.38
C PHE A 86 2.31 18.45 8.28
N ILE A 87 3.62 18.43 8.06
CA ILE A 87 4.44 19.64 8.01
C ILE A 87 5.02 19.83 6.61
N VAL A 88 5.88 18.91 6.16
CA VAL A 88 6.66 19.12 4.92
C VAL A 88 5.76 19.24 3.69
N ILE A 89 4.89 18.26 3.45
CA ILE A 89 4.07 18.20 2.24
C ILE A 89 3.08 19.37 2.15
N PRO A 90 2.34 19.74 3.22
CA PRO A 90 1.45 20.90 3.17
C PRO A 90 2.21 22.22 2.94
N THR A 91 3.37 22.39 3.57
CA THR A 91 4.21 23.59 3.37
C THR A 91 4.73 23.68 1.93
N GLU A 92 5.16 22.57 1.35
CA GLU A 92 5.60 22.51 -0.05
C GLU A 92 4.43 22.79 -1.02
N GLU A 93 3.27 22.19 -0.80
CA GLU A 93 2.07 22.46 -1.61
C GLU A 93 1.66 23.95 -1.51
N GLU A 94 1.73 24.57 -0.33
CA GLU A 94 1.43 25.99 -0.17
C GLU A 94 2.47 26.88 -0.87
N PHE A 95 3.75 26.55 -0.74
CA PHE A 95 4.84 27.27 -1.40
C PHE A 95 4.68 27.24 -2.93
N LEU A 96 4.47 26.06 -3.51
CA LEU A 96 4.25 25.88 -4.95
C LEU A 96 2.96 26.57 -5.42
N SER A 97 1.91 26.60 -4.60
CA SER A 97 0.68 27.34 -4.89
C SER A 97 0.92 28.84 -5.01
N ARG A 98 1.76 29.40 -4.13
CA ARG A 98 2.12 30.82 -4.19
C ARG A 98 3.05 31.14 -5.34
N GLN A 99 3.99 30.24 -5.66
CA GLN A 99 4.99 30.46 -6.70
C GLN A 99 4.44 30.27 -8.12
N ILE A 100 3.66 29.21 -8.36
CA ILE A 100 3.15 28.85 -9.70
C ILE A 100 1.75 29.42 -9.93
N GLY A 101 0.92 29.52 -8.90
CA GLY A 101 -0.43 30.07 -8.98
C GLY A 101 -1.44 29.12 -9.62
N ALA A 102 -2.33 29.66 -10.46
CA ALA A 102 -3.50 28.97 -10.99
C ALA A 102 -3.22 27.60 -11.66
N PRO A 103 -2.14 27.43 -12.46
CA PRO A 103 -1.83 26.13 -13.05
C PRO A 103 -1.60 25.02 -12.00
N TYR A 104 -1.00 25.37 -10.86
CA TYR A 104 -0.79 24.41 -9.78
C TYR A 104 -2.08 24.07 -9.06
N LEU A 105 -2.92 25.06 -8.79
CA LEU A 105 -4.21 24.85 -8.14
C LEU A 105 -5.09 23.89 -8.97
N SER A 106 -5.15 24.06 -10.29
CA SER A 106 -5.87 23.13 -11.18
C SER A 106 -5.26 21.72 -11.21
N TYR A 107 -3.98 21.57 -10.91
CA TYR A 107 -3.33 20.26 -10.77
C TYR A 107 -3.65 19.61 -9.43
N LEU A 108 -3.70 20.37 -8.33
CA LEU A 108 -4.11 19.90 -7.01
C LEU A 108 -5.51 19.26 -7.03
N GLU A 109 -6.42 19.75 -7.87
CA GLU A 109 -7.77 19.17 -8.01
C GLU A 109 -7.80 17.81 -8.74
N LYS A 110 -6.81 17.55 -9.59
CA LYS A 110 -6.79 16.37 -10.48
C LYS A 110 -5.99 15.21 -9.92
N ALA A 111 -4.82 15.50 -9.37
CA ALA A 111 -3.91 14.49 -8.86
C ALA A 111 -4.10 14.31 -7.34
N PRO A 112 -4.17 13.08 -6.82
CA PRO A 112 -4.29 12.85 -5.38
C PRO A 112 -2.98 13.17 -4.65
N ARG A 113 -3.05 13.51 -3.37
CA ARG A 113 -1.85 13.84 -2.57
C ARG A 113 -0.86 12.68 -2.45
N TYR A 114 -1.37 11.44 -2.30
CA TYR A 114 -0.55 10.26 -2.00
C TYR A 114 -0.81 9.09 -2.96
N LEU A 115 -2.03 8.57 -2.98
CA LEU A 115 -2.44 7.39 -3.73
C LEU A 115 -3.74 7.68 -4.51
N PRO A 116 -3.93 7.09 -5.70
CA PRO A 116 -5.21 7.11 -6.40
C PRO A 116 -6.35 6.53 -5.55
N SER A 117 -7.54 7.12 -5.67
CA SER A 117 -8.74 6.64 -4.98
C SER A 117 -9.07 5.18 -5.30
N ALA A 118 -8.79 4.73 -6.53
CA ALA A 118 -8.94 3.33 -6.93
C ALA A 118 -8.01 2.39 -6.14
N VAL A 119 -6.75 2.78 -5.91
CA VAL A 119 -5.79 2.00 -5.12
C VAL A 119 -6.23 1.95 -3.67
N LEU A 120 -6.63 3.10 -3.11
CA LEU A 120 -7.13 3.16 -1.74
C LEU A 120 -8.40 2.32 -1.58
N GLY A 121 -9.34 2.41 -2.52
CA GLY A 121 -10.57 1.63 -2.53
C GLY A 121 -10.30 0.13 -2.58
N PHE A 122 -9.34 -0.30 -3.41
CA PHE A 122 -8.90 -1.69 -3.45
C PHE A 122 -8.32 -2.16 -2.11
N LEU A 123 -7.43 -1.39 -1.49
CA LEU A 123 -6.84 -1.72 -0.19
C LEU A 123 -7.90 -1.82 0.91
N VAL A 124 -8.84 -0.87 0.96
CA VAL A 124 -9.94 -0.86 1.94
C VAL A 124 -10.86 -2.05 1.72
N PHE A 125 -11.20 -2.37 0.47
CA PHE A 125 -12.01 -3.53 0.13
C PHE A 125 -11.35 -4.83 0.57
N THR A 126 -10.07 -5.02 0.25
CA THR A 126 -9.32 -6.23 0.66
C THR A 126 -9.29 -6.38 2.18
N PHE A 127 -9.05 -5.29 2.90
CA PHE A 127 -9.05 -5.31 4.37
C PHE A 127 -10.44 -5.60 4.95
N ALA A 128 -11.50 -4.99 4.41
CA ALA A 128 -12.88 -5.23 4.82
C ALA A 128 -13.30 -6.69 4.56
N ALA A 129 -12.92 -7.27 3.42
CA ALA A 129 -13.16 -8.67 3.09
C ALA A 129 -12.45 -9.60 4.10
N HIS A 130 -11.20 -9.30 4.48
CA HIS A 130 -10.48 -10.04 5.52
C HIS A 130 -11.17 -9.95 6.88
N LEU A 131 -11.62 -8.75 7.29
CA LEU A 131 -12.34 -8.57 8.55
C LEU A 131 -13.66 -9.33 8.57
N PHE A 132 -14.40 -9.33 7.46
CA PHE A 132 -15.63 -10.09 7.32
C PHE A 132 -15.38 -11.59 7.41
N GLU A 133 -14.38 -12.11 6.69
CA GLU A 133 -13.99 -13.52 6.77
C GLU A 133 -13.60 -13.92 8.21
N PHE A 134 -12.77 -13.11 8.86
CA PHE A 134 -12.34 -13.33 10.24
C PHE A 134 -13.55 -13.34 11.19
N TYR A 135 -14.46 -12.38 11.06
CA TYR A 135 -15.67 -12.32 11.88
C TYR A 135 -16.57 -13.55 11.65
N ALA A 136 -16.79 -13.93 10.39
CA ALA A 136 -17.59 -15.10 10.03
C ALA A 136 -16.97 -16.38 10.59
N LYS A 137 -15.64 -16.52 10.59
CA LYS A 137 -14.93 -17.71 11.10
C LYS A 137 -14.61 -17.66 12.60
N ASN A 138 -14.91 -16.56 13.29
CA ASN A 138 -14.61 -16.38 14.71
C ASN A 138 -15.22 -17.50 15.60
N HIS A 139 -16.38 -18.04 15.21
CA HIS A 139 -17.00 -19.15 15.94
C HIS A 139 -16.21 -20.46 15.80
N LEU A 140 -15.58 -20.73 14.65
CA LEU A 140 -14.75 -21.93 14.41
C LEU A 140 -13.47 -21.93 15.27
N PHE A 141 -12.93 -20.76 15.60
CA PHE A 141 -11.80 -20.64 16.52
C PHE A 141 -12.18 -20.97 17.96
N LYS A 142 -13.44 -20.71 18.34
CA LYS A 142 -13.94 -21.01 19.70
C LYS A 142 -14.31 -22.48 19.88
N THR A 143 -14.70 -23.18 18.82
CA THR A 143 -15.10 -24.60 18.88
C THR A 143 -13.93 -25.57 18.74
N GLY A 144 -12.74 -25.10 18.35
CA GLY A 144 -11.56 -25.95 18.18
C GLY A 144 -11.63 -26.88 16.96
N GLU A 145 -12.63 -26.71 16.09
CA GLU A 145 -12.82 -27.50 14.86
C GLU A 145 -11.90 -27.08 13.71
N GLN A 146 -10.94 -26.19 13.95
CA GLN A 146 -10.05 -25.72 12.89
C GLN A 146 -9.06 -26.82 12.48
N LYS A 147 -9.35 -27.49 11.36
CA LYS A 147 -8.43 -28.43 10.71
C LYS A 147 -7.18 -27.65 10.24
N ASN A 148 -6.03 -28.28 10.46
CA ASN A 148 -4.65 -27.79 10.31
C ASN A 148 -4.37 -27.02 9.00
N THR A 149 -4.80 -25.76 8.92
CA THR A 149 -4.47 -24.82 7.85
C THR A 149 -3.49 -23.82 8.44
N SER A 150 -2.26 -23.77 7.91
CA SER A 150 -1.25 -22.88 8.47
C SER A 150 -1.71 -21.41 8.33
N MET A 151 -1.33 -20.56 9.27
CA MET A 151 -1.58 -19.11 9.21
C MET A 151 -1.12 -18.48 7.88
N LEU A 152 -0.03 -19.01 7.32
CA LEU A 152 0.49 -18.60 6.02
C LEU A 152 -0.45 -19.01 4.87
N THR A 153 -1.08 -20.18 4.95
CA THR A 153 -2.07 -20.66 3.98
C THR A 153 -3.32 -19.79 4.04
N HIS A 154 -3.82 -19.46 5.23
CA HIS A 154 -4.94 -18.53 5.38
C HIS A 154 -4.60 -17.17 4.77
N PHE A 155 -3.47 -16.57 5.15
CA PHE A 155 -3.03 -15.26 4.64
C PHE A 155 -2.82 -15.23 3.12
N LEU A 156 -2.14 -16.23 2.54
CA LEU A 156 -1.92 -16.33 1.10
C LEU A 156 -3.21 -16.61 0.32
N MET A 157 -4.10 -17.44 0.87
CA MET A 157 -5.41 -17.68 0.26
C MET A 157 -6.24 -16.40 0.27
N THR A 158 -6.29 -15.64 1.36
CA THR A 158 -7.08 -14.40 1.36
C THR A 158 -6.49 -13.30 0.46
N PHE A 159 -5.18 -13.31 0.21
CA PHE A 159 -4.50 -12.38 -0.73
C PHE A 159 -4.66 -12.78 -2.20
N VAL A 160 -4.71 -14.08 -2.51
CA VAL A 160 -4.76 -14.63 -3.88
C VAL A 160 -6.20 -14.98 -4.32
N TRP A 161 -7.12 -15.28 -3.40
CA TRP A 161 -8.43 -15.90 -3.67
C TRP A 161 -9.67 -15.09 -3.27
N GLY A 162 -9.56 -13.78 -3.00
CA GLY A 162 -10.71 -12.90 -2.75
C GLY A 162 -11.76 -12.81 -3.88
N VAL A 163 -11.54 -13.49 -5.01
CA VAL A 163 -12.41 -13.51 -6.20
C VAL A 163 -13.21 -14.82 -6.36
N ALA A 164 -12.85 -15.92 -5.70
CA ALA A 164 -13.30 -17.25 -6.15
C ALA A 164 -13.87 -18.22 -5.10
N TYR A 165 -14.16 -17.82 -3.85
CA TYR A 165 -14.74 -18.76 -2.88
C TYR A 165 -16.21 -18.51 -2.53
N TRP A 166 -17.08 -19.14 -3.31
CA TRP A 166 -18.40 -19.60 -2.89
C TRP A 166 -18.63 -20.99 -3.48
N MET A 167 -18.13 -22.06 -2.86
CA MET A 167 -18.68 -23.42 -3.03
C MET A 167 -18.51 -24.23 -1.74
N PRO A 168 -19.50 -25.07 -1.39
CA PRO A 168 -19.76 -25.51 -0.03
C PRO A 168 -19.03 -26.80 0.34
N PHE A 169 -18.70 -26.90 1.63
CA PHE A 169 -18.12 -28.02 2.37
C PHE A 169 -18.91 -29.34 2.32
N GLU A 170 -19.99 -29.45 1.52
CA GLU A 170 -20.89 -30.60 1.54
C GLU A 170 -20.30 -31.86 0.86
N LYS A 171 -19.47 -31.70 -0.18
CA LYS A 171 -18.89 -32.87 -0.88
C LYS A 171 -17.90 -33.68 -0.03
N GLU A 172 -17.10 -33.01 0.80
CA GLU A 172 -16.15 -33.70 1.69
C GLU A 172 -16.87 -34.39 2.86
N ALA A 173 -18.03 -33.88 3.30
CA ALA A 173 -18.83 -34.51 4.34
C ALA A 173 -19.52 -35.78 3.86
N GLU A 174 -19.96 -35.81 2.59
CA GLU A 174 -20.55 -37.00 1.97
C GLU A 174 -19.51 -38.11 1.74
N GLU A 175 -18.32 -37.78 1.20
CA GLU A 175 -17.25 -38.76 0.98
C GLU A 175 -16.77 -39.41 2.28
N ASN A 176 -16.60 -38.62 3.35
CA ASN A 176 -16.19 -39.12 4.67
C ASN A 176 -17.30 -39.92 5.38
N ALA A 177 -18.58 -39.66 5.07
CA ALA A 177 -19.71 -40.43 5.58
C ALA A 177 -19.89 -41.77 4.85
N GLU A 178 -19.56 -41.84 3.56
CA GLU A 178 -19.54 -43.07 2.79
C GLU A 178 -18.37 -44.00 3.19
N GLU A 179 -17.20 -43.43 3.46
CA GLU A 179 -16.02 -44.19 3.89
C GLU A 179 -16.21 -44.82 5.28
N LYS A 180 -16.93 -44.13 6.18
CA LYS A 180 -17.33 -44.67 7.50
C LYS A 180 -18.43 -45.74 7.44
N LYS A 181 -19.16 -45.86 6.33
CA LYS A 181 -20.15 -46.94 6.14
C LYS A 181 -19.54 -48.22 5.52
N LYS A 182 -18.29 -48.14 5.04
CA LYS A 182 -17.57 -49.27 4.42
C LYS A 182 -16.59 -49.99 5.37
N ASN A 183 -16.34 -49.46 6.56
CA ASN A 183 -15.54 -50.06 7.64
C ASN A 183 -16.43 -50.44 8.83
#